data_AF-H2CI92-F1
#
_entry.id   AF-H2CI92-F1
#
_cell.length_a   1.000
_cell.length_b   1.000
_cell.length_c   1.000
_cell.angle_alpha   90.00
_cell.angle_beta   90.00
_cell.angle_gamma   90.00
#
_symmetry.space_group_name_H-M   'P 1'
#
loop_
_entity.id
_entity.type
_entity.pdbx_description
1 polymer ?
#
loop_
_entity_poly.entity_id
_entity_poly.type
_entity_poly.pdbx_seq_one_letter_code
_entity_poly.pdbx_strand_id
1 'polypeptide(L)'
;MRRIFSISKYPFKYLLMAVVLLLTMTRCASTVSRSELDTAQSLAESGQEQALQELFERRQNVPEKDKERYVEVIGEGKSDQSSVMLRELYRDPGYETQRPAILKELIERPGETDAQFVRKSVTANPELFGPELEAALLRRADRPSAETLLSMIEAGRTTLKPESIRLFGETSLQQALPLLIKHADAGNDTGITMQSIARMSTPESGQYIMATAQKGDHPARLDAIRQLAAAPDQDEARALLHSLIEHNPDTHVAALEALGGMGFNEESYDIVAALYHQSDDETTRQAAIQTMAAMRQIDPEALAAELNRGKTEVEESEETEESTEEKIVKRVDRDQRSLKDAYRDPRRLTDIVKDNNRQKQIVKEEKPVAIKKKALYRLDESAAASRRYAARLDRSFQRLFGKDAGDVRLKIHNGLLTYAGSNSNNAAFIQRSYQKGFGVEADRSKELLKQGLRLQHSLDAVITNITREYARRDLQVYALSSFFAIKRKQAEALLDAHRRRAL
;
A
#
# COMPACT_ATOMS: atom_id res chain seq x y z
N MET A 1 -94.39 64.17 -27.08
CA MET A 1 -94.17 63.93 -25.63
C MET A 1 -93.05 62.90 -25.45
N ARG A 2 -92.31 63.01 -24.34
CA ARG A 2 -91.29 62.12 -23.72
C ARG A 2 -90.96 60.75 -24.38
N ARG A 3 -89.67 60.53 -24.70
CA ARG A 3 -88.96 59.23 -24.64
C ARG A 3 -88.18 59.21 -23.31
N ILE A 4 -88.41 58.27 -22.39
CA ILE A 4 -87.86 56.90 -22.26
C ILE A 4 -86.40 56.83 -21.75
N PHE A 5 -86.32 56.53 -20.44
CA PHE A 5 -85.30 55.85 -19.63
C PHE A 5 -83.79 55.89 -19.94
N SER A 6 -83.06 56.30 -18.89
CA SER A 6 -81.63 56.05 -18.65
C SER A 6 -81.43 54.70 -17.94
N ILE A 7 -80.45 53.90 -18.36
CA ILE A 7 -79.86 52.80 -17.57
C ILE A 7 -78.32 52.83 -17.72
N SER A 8 -77.64 52.57 -16.59
CA SER A 8 -76.18 52.67 -16.38
C SER A 8 -75.31 51.88 -17.36
N LYS A 9 -74.19 52.49 -17.79
CA LYS A 9 -73.14 51.91 -18.65
C LYS A 9 -71.86 51.48 -17.89
N TYR A 10 -71.96 50.90 -16.69
CA TYR A 10 -70.77 50.39 -15.96
C TYR A 10 -70.99 49.06 -15.24
N PRO A 11 -70.77 47.91 -15.92
CA PRO A 11 -70.33 46.70 -15.22
C PRO A 11 -69.12 45.97 -15.85
N PHE A 12 -68.78 46.22 -17.12
CA PHE A 12 -67.89 45.30 -17.87
C PHE A 12 -66.39 45.47 -17.58
N LYS A 13 -65.90 46.71 -17.37
CA LYS A 13 -64.46 46.94 -17.09
C LYS A 13 -64.01 46.41 -15.74
N TYR A 14 -64.85 46.48 -14.71
CA TYR A 14 -64.54 45.94 -13.38
C TYR A 14 -64.64 44.42 -13.34
N LEU A 15 -65.54 43.80 -14.12
CA LEU A 15 -65.58 42.34 -14.24
C LEU A 15 -64.32 41.79 -14.92
N LEU A 16 -63.84 42.43 -16.00
CA LEU A 16 -62.62 42.00 -16.69
C LEU A 16 -61.36 42.22 -15.85
N MET A 17 -61.25 43.36 -15.15
CA MET A 17 -60.19 43.60 -14.16
C MET A 17 -60.23 42.58 -13.02
N ALA A 18 -61.41 42.29 -12.47
CA ALA A 18 -61.56 41.31 -11.41
C ALA A 18 -61.19 39.90 -11.87
N VAL A 19 -61.55 39.49 -13.09
CA VAL A 19 -61.15 38.18 -13.64
C VAL A 19 -59.64 38.09 -13.87
N VAL A 20 -58.98 39.16 -14.32
CA VAL A 20 -57.50 39.18 -14.45
C VAL A 20 -56.82 39.22 -13.06
N LEU A 21 -57.40 39.89 -12.07
CA LEU A 21 -56.89 39.92 -10.69
C LEU A 21 -57.16 38.59 -9.93
N LEU A 22 -58.24 37.87 -10.26
CA LEU A 22 -58.56 36.55 -9.73
C LEU A 22 -57.81 35.42 -10.46
N LEU A 23 -57.38 35.62 -11.71
CA LEU A 23 -56.47 34.71 -12.43
C LEU A 23 -54.99 34.91 -12.05
N THR A 24 -54.66 36.01 -11.36
CA THR A 24 -53.31 36.27 -10.82
C THR A 24 -53.19 35.97 -9.32
N MET A 25 -54.29 35.58 -8.67
CA MET A 25 -54.30 35.10 -7.29
C MET A 25 -54.59 33.60 -7.25
N THR A 26 -53.79 32.83 -6.51
CA THR A 26 -53.95 31.37 -6.29
C THR A 26 -53.62 30.40 -7.43
N ARG A 27 -52.45 30.58 -8.06
CA ARG A 27 -51.46 29.48 -7.96
C ARG A 27 -50.56 29.78 -6.77
N CYS A 28 -51.03 29.42 -5.57
CA CYS A 28 -50.13 29.24 -4.45
C CYS A 28 -49.26 28.04 -4.81
N ALA A 29 -48.08 28.29 -5.38
CA ALA A 29 -47.15 27.24 -5.75
C ALA A 29 -46.69 26.57 -4.45
N SER A 30 -47.27 25.41 -4.16
CA SER A 30 -46.98 24.66 -2.94
C SER A 30 -45.49 24.35 -2.90
N THR A 31 -44.83 24.74 -1.81
CA THR A 31 -43.43 24.40 -1.56
C THR A 31 -43.24 22.90 -1.69
N VAL A 32 -42.23 22.45 -2.44
CA VAL A 32 -41.96 21.03 -2.62
C VAL A 32 -41.65 20.41 -1.26
N SER A 33 -42.46 19.44 -0.85
CA SER A 33 -42.33 18.76 0.44
C SER A 33 -41.34 17.60 0.37
N ARG A 34 -40.71 17.26 1.51
CA ARG A 34 -39.79 16.13 1.58
C ARG A 34 -40.44 14.79 1.21
N SER A 35 -41.72 14.60 1.54
CA SER A 35 -42.52 13.45 1.12
C SER A 35 -42.71 13.35 -0.40
N GLU A 36 -42.80 14.49 -1.11
CA GLU A 36 -42.83 14.49 -2.57
C GLU A 36 -41.46 14.13 -3.15
N LEU A 37 -40.35 14.59 -2.55
CA LEU A 37 -38.99 14.19 -2.95
C LEU A 37 -38.80 12.67 -2.81
N ASP A 38 -39.14 12.11 -1.65
CA ASP A 38 -38.97 10.68 -1.39
C ASP A 38 -39.90 9.81 -2.27
N THR A 39 -41.10 10.32 -2.61
CA THR A 39 -42.02 9.67 -3.56
C THR A 39 -41.47 9.74 -4.99
N ALA A 40 -40.99 10.90 -5.43
CA ALA A 40 -40.40 11.08 -6.76
C ALA A 40 -39.14 10.24 -6.94
N GLN A 41 -38.31 10.07 -5.89
CA GLN A 41 -37.16 9.16 -5.92
C GLN A 41 -37.61 7.71 -6.20
N SER A 42 -38.56 7.19 -5.42
CA SER A 42 -39.03 5.81 -5.60
C SER A 42 -39.66 5.57 -6.97
N LEU A 43 -40.33 6.58 -7.54
CA LEU A 43 -40.85 6.53 -8.91
C LEU A 43 -39.72 6.59 -9.96
N ALA A 44 -38.69 7.41 -9.76
CA ALA A 44 -37.52 7.47 -10.64
C ALA A 44 -36.72 6.17 -10.64
N GLU A 45 -36.47 5.57 -9.47
CA GLU A 45 -35.89 4.22 -9.32
C GLU A 45 -36.72 3.14 -10.05
N SER A 46 -38.03 3.37 -10.20
CA SER A 46 -38.96 2.52 -10.96
C SER A 46 -39.04 2.86 -12.46
N GLY A 47 -38.22 3.79 -12.96
CA GLY A 47 -38.22 4.26 -14.35
C GLY A 47 -39.37 5.21 -14.73
N GLN A 48 -40.10 5.75 -13.76
CA GLN A 48 -41.27 6.63 -13.97
C GLN A 48 -40.88 8.11 -13.88
N GLU A 49 -40.08 8.57 -14.84
CA GLU A 49 -39.48 9.92 -14.87
C GLU A 49 -40.47 11.09 -14.99
N GLN A 50 -41.75 10.84 -15.30
CA GLN A 50 -42.77 11.89 -15.31
C GLN A 50 -42.86 12.60 -13.95
N ALA A 51 -42.65 11.88 -12.84
CA ALA A 51 -42.58 12.48 -11.51
C ALA A 51 -41.42 13.49 -11.37
N LEU A 52 -40.28 13.24 -12.02
CA LEU A 52 -39.14 14.18 -12.03
C LEU A 52 -39.46 15.43 -12.85
N GLN A 53 -40.20 15.31 -13.96
CA GLN A 53 -40.66 16.47 -14.74
C GLN A 53 -41.60 17.38 -13.93
N GLU A 54 -42.58 16.81 -13.24
CA GLU A 54 -43.51 17.54 -12.37
C GLU A 54 -42.82 18.17 -11.14
N LEU A 55 -41.72 17.56 -10.67
CA LEU A 55 -40.83 18.13 -9.66
C LEU A 55 -40.02 19.31 -10.23
N PHE A 56 -39.47 19.14 -11.44
CA PHE A 56 -38.59 20.09 -12.11
C PHE A 56 -39.27 21.39 -12.54
N GLU A 57 -40.54 21.32 -12.95
CA GLU A 57 -41.37 22.51 -13.19
C GLU A 57 -41.57 23.36 -11.92
N ARG A 58 -41.44 22.75 -10.74
CA ARG A 58 -41.61 23.40 -9.43
C ARG A 58 -40.30 23.76 -8.74
N ARG A 59 -39.14 23.63 -9.42
CA ARG A 59 -37.78 23.87 -8.89
C ARG A 59 -37.58 25.19 -8.13
N GLN A 60 -38.33 26.24 -8.46
CA GLN A 60 -38.25 27.55 -7.81
C GLN A 60 -38.93 27.58 -6.42
N ASN A 61 -39.72 26.55 -6.08
CA ASN A 61 -40.45 26.41 -4.81
C ASN A 61 -39.82 25.37 -3.88
N VAL A 62 -38.58 24.95 -4.16
CA VAL A 62 -37.83 24.00 -3.33
C VAL A 62 -37.15 24.78 -2.19
N PRO A 63 -37.43 24.44 -0.91
CA PRO A 63 -36.78 25.10 0.22
C PRO A 63 -35.26 24.89 0.20
N GLU A 64 -34.47 25.90 0.58
CA GLU A 64 -32.99 25.84 0.53
C GLU A 64 -32.40 24.60 1.18
N LYS A 65 -32.89 24.25 2.38
CA LYS A 65 -32.49 23.08 3.16
C LYS A 65 -32.71 21.72 2.46
N ASP A 66 -33.58 21.69 1.44
CA ASP A 66 -33.99 20.49 0.71
C ASP A 66 -33.45 20.50 -0.74
N LYS A 67 -32.73 21.55 -1.19
CA LYS A 67 -32.23 21.68 -2.57
C LYS A 67 -31.17 20.63 -2.94
N GLU A 68 -30.28 20.29 -2.02
CA GLU A 68 -29.26 19.27 -2.23
C GLU A 68 -29.92 17.89 -2.45
N ARG A 69 -30.84 17.52 -1.57
CA ARG A 69 -31.71 16.34 -1.71
C ARG A 69 -32.53 16.35 -3.01
N TYR A 70 -33.06 17.51 -3.40
CA TYR A 70 -33.77 17.67 -4.66
C TYR A 70 -32.86 17.42 -5.88
N VAL A 71 -31.60 17.86 -5.84
CA VAL A 71 -30.59 17.55 -6.88
C VAL A 71 -30.32 16.04 -6.95
N GLU A 72 -30.16 15.34 -5.81
CA GLU A 72 -30.04 13.86 -5.78
C GLU A 72 -31.24 13.18 -6.45
N VAL A 73 -32.47 13.62 -6.14
CA VAL A 73 -33.70 13.02 -6.68
C VAL A 73 -33.84 13.23 -8.20
N ILE A 74 -33.48 14.42 -8.71
CA ILE A 74 -33.35 14.63 -10.17
C ILE A 74 -32.21 13.76 -10.73
N GLY A 75 -31.12 13.59 -9.97
CA GLY A 75 -29.99 12.72 -10.28
C GLY A 75 -30.38 11.27 -10.53
N GLU A 76 -31.28 10.71 -9.72
CA GLU A 76 -31.62 9.29 -9.72
C GLU A 76 -32.29 8.79 -11.01
N GLY A 77 -32.90 9.67 -11.81
CA GLY A 77 -33.50 9.31 -13.09
C GLY A 77 -32.53 8.75 -14.14
N LYS A 78 -31.22 9.04 -14.03
CA LYS A 78 -30.11 8.45 -14.83
C LYS A 78 -30.28 8.46 -16.37
N SER A 79 -31.17 9.32 -16.86
CA SER A 79 -31.57 9.47 -18.27
C SER A 79 -31.04 10.77 -18.92
N ASP A 80 -31.13 10.86 -20.25
CA ASP A 80 -30.84 12.11 -20.97
C ASP A 80 -31.72 13.28 -20.52
N GLN A 81 -32.99 13.03 -20.17
CA GLN A 81 -33.92 14.04 -19.66
C GLN A 81 -33.45 14.57 -18.29
N SER A 82 -33.08 13.67 -17.37
CA SER A 82 -32.51 14.05 -16.07
C SER A 82 -31.19 14.84 -16.22
N SER A 83 -30.34 14.48 -17.18
CA SER A 83 -29.12 15.25 -17.49
C SER A 83 -29.40 16.63 -18.04
N VAL A 84 -30.45 16.82 -18.86
CA VAL A 84 -30.92 18.16 -19.26
C VAL A 84 -31.36 18.96 -18.03
N MET A 85 -32.20 18.39 -17.17
CA MET A 85 -32.66 19.04 -15.93
C MET A 85 -31.51 19.49 -15.05
N LEU A 86 -30.55 18.62 -14.75
CA LEU A 86 -29.36 18.96 -13.94
C LEU A 86 -28.54 20.10 -14.56
N ARG A 87 -28.30 20.09 -15.87
CA ARG A 87 -27.58 21.18 -16.57
C ARG A 87 -28.39 22.48 -16.60
N GLU A 88 -29.71 22.44 -16.51
CA GLU A 88 -30.54 23.62 -16.31
C GLU A 88 -30.43 24.14 -14.87
N LEU A 89 -30.51 23.27 -13.85
CA LEU A 89 -30.27 23.66 -12.45
C LEU A 89 -28.90 24.31 -12.25
N TYR A 90 -27.84 23.79 -12.89
CA TYR A 90 -26.50 24.37 -12.80
C TYR A 90 -26.46 25.86 -13.23
N ARG A 91 -27.29 26.22 -14.21
CA ARG A 91 -27.39 27.59 -14.76
C ARG A 91 -28.39 28.46 -13.99
N ASP A 92 -29.25 27.88 -13.16
CA ASP A 92 -30.25 28.58 -12.37
C ASP A 92 -29.56 29.29 -11.18
N PRO A 93 -29.63 30.62 -11.05
CA PRO A 93 -29.03 31.33 -9.91
C PRO A 93 -29.56 30.83 -8.56
N GLY A 94 -30.78 30.26 -8.53
CA GLY A 94 -31.34 29.65 -7.35
C GLY A 94 -30.61 28.40 -6.85
N TYR A 95 -29.70 27.81 -7.64
CA TYR A 95 -28.98 26.56 -7.31
C TYR A 95 -27.45 26.74 -7.30
N GLU A 96 -26.97 27.98 -7.19
CA GLU A 96 -25.54 28.32 -7.18
C GLU A 96 -24.75 27.56 -6.10
N THR A 97 -25.29 27.45 -4.89
CA THR A 97 -24.72 26.70 -3.76
C THR A 97 -24.70 25.19 -3.99
N GLN A 98 -25.59 24.65 -4.81
CA GLN A 98 -25.66 23.21 -5.12
C GLN A 98 -24.90 22.82 -6.40
N ARG A 99 -24.21 23.76 -7.09
CA ARG A 99 -23.40 23.44 -8.28
C ARG A 99 -22.43 22.26 -8.09
N PRO A 100 -21.70 22.11 -6.96
CA PRO A 100 -20.82 20.94 -6.76
C PRO A 100 -21.57 19.61 -6.74
N ALA A 101 -22.74 19.55 -6.07
CA ALA A 101 -23.59 18.36 -6.06
C ALA A 101 -24.15 18.05 -7.46
N ILE A 102 -24.59 19.07 -8.20
CA ILE A 102 -25.05 18.91 -9.59
C ILE A 102 -23.94 18.36 -10.50
N LEU A 103 -22.70 18.84 -10.34
CA LEU A 103 -21.55 18.36 -11.12
C LEU A 103 -21.17 16.91 -10.76
N LYS A 104 -21.27 16.52 -9.49
CA LYS A 104 -21.11 15.14 -9.02
C LYS A 104 -22.13 14.21 -9.69
N GLU A 105 -23.42 14.54 -9.61
CA GLU A 105 -24.49 13.74 -10.23
C GLU A 105 -24.28 13.58 -11.75
N LEU A 106 -23.79 14.64 -12.41
CA LEU A 106 -23.50 14.60 -13.84
C LEU A 106 -22.30 13.69 -14.19
N ILE A 107 -21.22 13.67 -13.40
CA ILE A 107 -20.02 12.87 -13.74
C ILE A 107 -20.16 11.38 -13.40
N GLU A 108 -21.05 11.01 -12.47
CA GLU A 108 -21.32 9.60 -12.15
C GLU A 108 -22.13 8.87 -13.23
N ARG A 109 -22.69 9.61 -14.19
CA ARG A 109 -23.33 9.06 -15.40
C ARG A 109 -22.27 8.58 -16.40
N PRO A 110 -22.53 7.50 -17.16
CA PRO A 110 -21.58 7.01 -18.17
C PRO A 110 -21.41 7.96 -19.37
N GLY A 111 -22.36 8.88 -19.61
CA GLY A 111 -22.41 9.73 -20.80
C GLY A 111 -21.28 10.75 -20.94
N GLU A 112 -20.61 10.77 -22.10
CA GLU A 112 -19.50 11.69 -22.36
C GLU A 112 -19.92 13.17 -22.43
N THR A 113 -21.16 13.46 -22.82
CA THR A 113 -21.71 14.83 -22.85
C THR A 113 -21.70 15.46 -21.46
N ASP A 114 -22.09 14.71 -20.44
CA ASP A 114 -22.12 15.18 -19.05
C ASP A 114 -20.71 15.29 -18.47
N ALA A 115 -19.86 14.29 -18.74
CA ALA A 115 -18.45 14.37 -18.36
C ALA A 115 -17.77 15.60 -18.99
N GLN A 116 -17.98 15.88 -20.29
CA GLN A 116 -17.41 17.07 -20.93
C GLN A 116 -17.98 18.38 -20.36
N PHE A 117 -19.28 18.42 -20.01
CA PHE A 117 -19.88 19.58 -19.35
C PHE A 117 -19.26 19.82 -17.97
N VAL A 118 -19.06 18.77 -17.18
CA VAL A 118 -18.43 18.86 -15.86
C VAL A 118 -16.99 19.36 -15.97
N ARG A 119 -16.19 18.78 -16.85
CA ARG A 119 -14.79 19.21 -17.08
C ARG A 119 -14.73 20.69 -17.47
N LYS A 120 -15.55 21.14 -18.42
CA LYS A 120 -15.61 22.57 -18.81
C LYS A 120 -16.00 23.48 -17.65
N SER A 121 -16.98 23.07 -16.84
CA SER A 121 -17.47 23.84 -15.68
C SER A 121 -16.41 24.00 -14.60
N VAL A 122 -15.70 22.91 -14.27
CA VAL A 122 -14.62 22.86 -13.27
C VAL A 122 -13.37 23.62 -13.74
N THR A 123 -12.96 23.46 -15.00
CA THR A 123 -11.81 24.21 -15.55
C THR A 123 -12.07 25.72 -15.57
N ALA A 124 -13.32 26.14 -15.81
CA ALA A 124 -13.71 27.55 -15.75
C ALA A 124 -13.86 28.08 -14.32
N ASN A 125 -14.22 27.23 -13.36
CA ASN A 125 -14.53 27.59 -11.97
C ASN A 125 -13.91 26.54 -11.00
N PRO A 126 -12.58 26.55 -10.80
CA PRO A 126 -11.88 25.52 -10.01
C PRO A 126 -12.34 25.42 -8.56
N GLU A 127 -12.98 26.46 -8.02
CA GLU A 127 -13.59 26.47 -6.69
C GLU A 127 -14.75 25.49 -6.52
N LEU A 128 -15.41 25.09 -7.61
CA LEU A 128 -16.44 24.04 -7.63
C LEU A 128 -15.85 22.63 -7.44
N PHE A 129 -14.52 22.49 -7.54
CA PHE A 129 -13.85 21.23 -7.26
C PHE A 129 -13.78 20.95 -5.75
N GLY A 130 -14.24 19.76 -5.37
CA GLY A 130 -14.29 19.26 -4.01
C GLY A 130 -14.19 17.73 -3.94
N PRO A 131 -14.13 17.15 -2.72
CA PRO A 131 -13.76 15.75 -2.50
C PRO A 131 -14.75 14.73 -3.10
N GLU A 132 -16.03 15.08 -3.21
CA GLU A 132 -17.03 14.18 -3.81
C GLU A 132 -16.87 14.07 -5.32
N LEU A 133 -16.57 15.20 -5.98
CA LEU A 133 -16.31 15.26 -7.42
C LEU A 133 -14.96 14.59 -7.76
N GLU A 134 -13.95 14.78 -6.93
CA GLU A 134 -12.68 14.05 -7.00
C GLU A 134 -12.90 12.52 -6.92
N ALA A 135 -13.68 12.07 -5.94
CA ALA A 135 -13.99 10.65 -5.77
C ALA A 135 -14.79 10.07 -6.95
N ALA A 136 -15.68 10.86 -7.57
CA ALA A 136 -16.44 10.45 -8.74
C ALA A 136 -15.56 10.35 -10.01
N LEU A 137 -14.63 11.29 -10.22
CA LEU A 137 -13.63 11.21 -11.29
C LEU A 137 -12.71 9.99 -11.13
N LEU A 138 -12.28 9.70 -9.89
CA LEU A 138 -11.51 8.49 -9.58
C LEU A 138 -12.31 7.19 -9.80
N ARG A 139 -13.62 7.19 -9.55
CA ARG A 139 -14.51 6.05 -9.88
C ARG A 139 -14.66 5.86 -11.39
N ARG A 140 -14.73 6.94 -12.16
CA ARG A 140 -14.87 6.90 -13.63
C ARG A 140 -13.60 6.41 -14.32
N ALA A 141 -12.43 6.68 -13.74
CA ALA A 141 -11.14 6.08 -14.09
C ALA A 141 -10.73 6.17 -15.58
N ASP A 142 -11.15 7.24 -16.27
CA ASP A 142 -10.80 7.49 -17.67
C ASP A 142 -9.75 8.62 -17.83
N ARG A 143 -9.17 8.70 -19.03
CA ARG A 143 -8.12 9.70 -19.33
C ARG A 143 -8.61 11.16 -19.17
N PRO A 144 -9.81 11.56 -19.61
CA PRO A 144 -10.32 12.91 -19.35
C PRO A 144 -10.51 13.21 -17.85
N SER A 145 -10.86 12.22 -17.03
CA SER A 145 -10.89 12.38 -15.56
C SER A 145 -9.50 12.57 -14.99
N ALA A 146 -8.51 11.82 -15.49
CA ALA A 146 -7.10 11.98 -15.15
C ALA A 146 -6.56 13.38 -15.50
N GLU A 147 -6.85 13.90 -16.71
CA GLU A 147 -6.51 15.27 -17.14
C GLU A 147 -7.14 16.33 -16.23
N THR A 148 -8.39 16.11 -15.80
CA THR A 148 -9.09 17.02 -14.87
C THR A 148 -8.46 16.99 -13.48
N LEU A 149 -8.14 15.80 -12.96
CA LEU A 149 -7.46 15.64 -11.67
C LEU A 149 -6.07 16.30 -11.68
N LEU A 150 -5.30 16.16 -12.75
CA LEU A 150 -4.00 16.82 -12.90
C LEU A 150 -4.15 18.35 -12.81
N SER A 151 -5.01 18.96 -13.62
CA SER A 151 -5.21 20.42 -13.59
C SER A 151 -5.72 20.94 -12.24
N MET A 152 -6.51 20.15 -11.51
CA MET A 152 -6.98 20.51 -10.17
C MET A 152 -5.88 20.37 -9.09
N ILE A 153 -4.92 19.45 -9.26
CA ILE A 153 -3.73 19.37 -8.42
C ILE A 153 -2.79 20.56 -8.70
N GLU A 154 -2.57 20.90 -9.97
CA GLU A 154 -1.75 22.04 -10.38
C GLU A 154 -2.34 23.38 -9.91
N ALA A 155 -3.68 23.51 -9.94
CA ALA A 155 -4.40 24.65 -9.39
C ALA A 155 -4.49 24.66 -7.84
N GLY A 156 -3.89 23.69 -7.15
CA GLY A 156 -3.89 23.60 -5.68
C GLY A 156 -5.27 23.33 -5.06
N ARG A 157 -6.22 22.79 -5.83
CA ARG A 157 -7.59 22.45 -5.38
C ARG A 157 -7.66 21.09 -4.67
N THR A 158 -6.73 20.18 -4.97
CA THR A 158 -6.49 18.96 -4.21
C THR A 158 -5.00 18.64 -4.18
N THR A 159 -4.59 17.70 -3.33
CA THR A 159 -3.23 17.17 -3.27
C THR A 159 -3.08 15.95 -4.18
N LEU A 160 -1.86 15.67 -4.65
CA LEU A 160 -1.57 14.40 -5.29
C LEU A 160 -1.79 13.24 -4.28
N LYS A 161 -2.62 12.27 -4.65
CA LYS A 161 -2.99 11.11 -3.82
C LYS A 161 -2.61 9.79 -4.53
N PRO A 162 -2.40 8.68 -3.80
CA PRO A 162 -2.08 7.38 -4.39
C PRO A 162 -3.05 6.91 -5.47
N GLU A 163 -4.34 7.22 -5.34
CA GLU A 163 -5.38 6.91 -6.33
C GLU A 163 -5.18 7.70 -7.64
N SER A 164 -4.89 9.00 -7.54
CA SER A 164 -4.59 9.87 -8.69
C SER A 164 -3.29 9.44 -9.38
N ILE A 165 -2.24 9.13 -8.61
CA ILE A 165 -0.96 8.61 -9.12
C ILE A 165 -1.19 7.34 -9.95
N ARG A 166 -1.95 6.38 -9.40
CA ARG A 166 -2.28 5.13 -10.11
C ARG A 166 -3.05 5.40 -11.40
N LEU A 167 -4.07 6.27 -11.35
CA LEU A 167 -4.87 6.63 -12.52
C LEU A 167 -4.02 7.29 -13.63
N PHE A 168 -3.03 8.11 -13.29
CA PHE A 168 -2.12 8.71 -14.26
C PHE A 168 -1.25 7.65 -14.98
N GLY A 169 -0.81 6.61 -14.27
CA GLY A 169 -0.14 5.46 -14.87
C GLY A 169 -1.08 4.61 -15.74
N GLU A 170 -2.27 4.29 -15.25
CA GLU A 170 -3.26 3.45 -15.93
C GLU A 170 -3.86 4.09 -17.20
N THR A 171 -3.85 5.42 -17.28
CA THR A 171 -4.29 6.18 -18.48
C THR A 171 -3.13 6.66 -19.35
N SER A 172 -1.89 6.29 -19.00
CA SER A 172 -0.64 6.75 -19.62
C SER A 172 -0.63 8.27 -19.85
N LEU A 173 -0.97 9.04 -18.81
CA LEU A 173 -1.13 10.49 -18.87
C LEU A 173 0.22 11.21 -18.81
N GLN A 174 0.93 11.25 -19.94
CA GLN A 174 2.29 11.82 -20.06
C GLN A 174 2.44 13.22 -19.44
N GLN A 175 1.40 14.05 -19.49
CA GLN A 175 1.37 15.38 -18.87
C GLN A 175 1.64 15.37 -17.36
N ALA A 176 1.31 14.28 -16.66
CA ALA A 176 1.56 14.14 -15.22
C ALA A 176 3.02 13.75 -14.88
N LEU A 177 3.84 13.33 -15.85
CA LEU A 177 5.20 12.83 -15.59
C LEU A 177 6.08 13.81 -14.79
N PRO A 178 6.14 15.13 -15.08
CA PRO A 178 6.93 16.08 -14.29
C PRO A 178 6.48 16.19 -12.83
N LEU A 179 5.18 16.05 -12.58
CA LEU A 179 4.60 16.05 -11.23
C LEU A 179 4.95 14.75 -10.49
N LEU A 180 4.89 13.60 -11.16
CA LEU A 180 5.27 12.31 -10.60
C LEU A 180 6.76 12.23 -10.27
N ILE A 181 7.64 12.70 -11.17
CA ILE A 181 9.09 12.82 -10.93
C ILE A 181 9.35 13.64 -9.68
N LYS A 182 8.76 14.84 -9.57
CA LYS A 182 8.91 15.70 -8.38
C LYS A 182 8.44 15.03 -7.09
N HIS A 183 7.41 14.17 -7.14
CA HIS A 183 6.90 13.43 -5.98
C HIS A 183 7.85 12.31 -5.56
N ALA A 184 8.41 11.57 -6.52
CA ALA A 184 9.41 10.51 -6.30
C ALA A 184 10.76 11.07 -5.81
N ASP A 185 11.24 12.18 -6.39
CA ASP A 185 12.46 12.88 -5.96
C ASP A 185 12.36 13.38 -4.51
N ALA A 186 11.15 13.76 -4.07
CA ALA A 186 10.85 14.14 -2.69
C ALA A 186 10.69 12.93 -1.73
N GLY A 187 10.77 11.70 -2.23
CA GLY A 187 10.63 10.47 -1.45
C GLY A 187 9.19 10.13 -1.04
N ASN A 188 8.18 10.71 -1.69
CA ASN A 188 6.78 10.46 -1.37
C ASN A 188 6.22 9.32 -2.24
N ASP A 189 5.50 8.38 -1.62
CA ASP A 189 4.79 7.27 -2.28
C ASP A 189 5.60 6.55 -3.37
N THR A 190 6.92 6.39 -3.16
CA THR A 190 7.90 6.02 -4.19
C THR A 190 7.51 4.78 -4.98
N GLY A 191 7.07 3.71 -4.31
CA GLY A 191 6.65 2.47 -4.98
C GLY A 191 5.47 2.64 -5.94
N ILE A 192 4.43 3.39 -5.56
CA ILE A 192 3.24 3.62 -6.41
C ILE A 192 3.59 4.61 -7.52
N THR A 193 4.43 5.61 -7.21
CA THR A 193 4.90 6.62 -8.16
C THR A 193 5.77 6.00 -9.25
N MET A 194 6.80 5.23 -8.89
CA MET A 194 7.67 4.54 -9.85
C MET A 194 6.88 3.53 -10.69
N GLN A 195 5.99 2.74 -10.08
CA GLN A 195 5.11 1.83 -10.83
C GLN A 195 4.21 2.58 -11.83
N SER A 196 3.69 3.75 -11.45
CA SER A 196 2.84 4.54 -12.33
C SER A 196 3.63 5.18 -13.46
N ILE A 197 4.84 5.67 -13.20
CA ILE A 197 5.79 6.16 -14.22
C ILE A 197 6.12 5.03 -15.21
N ALA A 198 6.45 3.83 -14.72
CA ALA A 198 6.76 2.67 -15.56
C ALA A 198 5.58 2.28 -16.48
N ARG A 199 4.35 2.34 -15.99
CA ARG A 199 3.12 2.09 -16.78
C ARG A 199 2.85 3.14 -17.86
N MET A 200 3.53 4.29 -17.86
CA MET A 200 3.40 5.29 -18.93
C MET A 200 4.08 4.82 -20.23
N SER A 201 5.07 3.93 -20.13
CA SER A 201 5.79 3.31 -21.25
C SER A 201 6.33 4.31 -22.28
N THR A 202 6.84 5.47 -21.83
CA THR A 202 7.47 6.49 -22.69
C THR A 202 9.00 6.47 -22.57
N PRO A 203 9.74 6.94 -23.58
CA PRO A 203 11.21 7.06 -23.49
C PRO A 203 11.67 7.86 -22.27
N GLU A 204 10.99 8.96 -21.93
CA GLU A 204 11.29 9.82 -20.79
C GLU A 204 11.06 9.11 -19.46
N SER A 205 9.97 8.32 -19.36
CA SER A 205 9.70 7.51 -18.17
C SER A 205 10.77 6.43 -17.95
N GLY A 206 11.22 5.77 -19.02
CA GLY A 206 12.32 4.79 -18.98
C GLY A 206 13.66 5.41 -18.61
N GLN A 207 14.01 6.56 -19.21
CA GLN A 207 15.22 7.31 -18.88
C GLN A 207 15.24 7.73 -17.41
N TYR A 208 14.12 8.22 -16.86
CA TYR A 208 14.02 8.57 -15.45
C TYR A 208 14.17 7.35 -14.53
N ILE A 209 13.55 6.21 -14.86
CA ILE A 209 13.72 4.94 -14.11
C ILE A 209 15.19 4.51 -14.10
N MET A 210 15.85 4.50 -15.26
CA MET A 210 17.26 4.11 -15.40
C MET A 210 18.19 5.00 -14.56
N ALA A 211 18.10 6.32 -14.74
CA ALA A 211 18.89 7.29 -13.98
C ALA A 211 18.64 7.21 -12.47
N THR A 212 17.39 6.94 -12.07
CA THR A 212 17.01 6.79 -10.65
C THR A 212 17.58 5.51 -10.03
N ALA A 213 17.61 4.40 -10.77
CA ALA A 213 18.17 3.13 -10.31
C ALA A 213 19.70 3.21 -10.13
N GLN A 214 20.39 3.92 -11.02
CA GLN A 214 21.84 4.17 -10.94
C GLN A 214 22.23 5.10 -9.78
N LYS A 215 21.34 6.02 -9.37
CA LYS A 215 21.64 7.03 -8.35
C LYS A 215 21.52 6.45 -6.92
N GLY A 216 22.67 6.09 -6.35
CA GLY A 216 22.80 5.42 -5.04
C GLY A 216 22.05 6.05 -3.86
N ASP A 217 21.95 7.38 -3.80
CA ASP A 217 21.32 8.14 -2.71
C ASP A 217 19.85 8.51 -2.97
N HIS A 218 19.26 8.09 -4.10
CA HIS A 218 17.90 8.49 -4.45
C HIS A 218 16.85 7.81 -3.56
N PRO A 219 15.86 8.54 -2.98
CA PRO A 219 14.86 7.94 -2.11
C PRO A 219 14.00 6.88 -2.82
N ALA A 220 13.79 7.02 -4.13
CA ALA A 220 13.05 6.05 -4.95
C ALA A 220 13.93 4.95 -5.58
N ARG A 221 15.24 4.86 -5.30
CA ARG A 221 16.20 3.97 -5.99
C ARG A 221 15.73 2.51 -6.04
N LEU A 222 15.37 1.92 -4.90
CA LEU A 222 14.95 0.51 -4.84
C LEU A 222 13.66 0.24 -5.63
N ASP A 223 12.74 1.19 -5.66
CA ASP A 223 11.49 1.06 -6.41
C ASP A 223 11.71 1.28 -7.92
N ALA A 224 12.67 2.13 -8.30
CA ALA A 224 13.12 2.27 -9.68
C ALA A 224 13.81 1.00 -10.19
N ILE A 225 14.68 0.37 -9.39
CA ILE A 225 15.32 -0.91 -9.72
C ILE A 225 14.25 -1.97 -10.02
N ARG A 226 13.21 -2.09 -9.19
CA ARG A 226 12.06 -2.99 -9.45
C ARG A 226 11.34 -2.73 -10.77
N GLN A 227 11.36 -1.50 -11.26
CA GLN A 227 10.70 -1.13 -12.52
C GLN A 227 11.61 -1.27 -13.75
N LEU A 228 12.89 -1.66 -13.61
CA LEU A 228 13.80 -1.83 -14.75
C LEU A 228 13.32 -2.87 -15.77
N ALA A 229 12.48 -3.83 -15.37
CA ALA A 229 11.81 -4.76 -16.30
C ALA A 229 10.91 -4.06 -17.32
N ALA A 230 10.46 -2.82 -17.04
CA ALA A 230 9.66 -1.98 -17.95
C ALA A 230 10.51 -0.95 -18.72
N ALA A 231 11.84 -0.96 -18.60
CA ALA A 231 12.71 -0.06 -19.34
C ALA A 231 12.68 -0.37 -20.86
N PRO A 232 12.81 0.66 -21.73
CA PRO A 232 12.79 0.45 -23.17
C PRO A 232 14.04 -0.27 -23.69
N ASP A 233 15.19 -0.04 -23.05
CA ASP A 233 16.42 -0.80 -23.30
C ASP A 233 16.56 -1.89 -22.24
N GLN A 234 16.31 -3.14 -22.64
CA GLN A 234 16.36 -4.30 -21.75
C GLN A 234 17.80 -4.81 -21.54
N ASP A 235 18.73 -4.53 -22.46
CA ASP A 235 20.10 -5.00 -22.37
C ASP A 235 20.92 -4.09 -21.43
N GLU A 236 20.75 -2.76 -21.54
CA GLU A 236 21.27 -1.80 -20.56
C GLU A 236 20.68 -2.07 -19.16
N ALA A 237 19.38 -2.36 -19.08
CA ALA A 237 18.72 -2.67 -17.81
C ALA A 237 19.24 -3.97 -17.19
N ARG A 238 19.47 -5.04 -17.97
CA ARG A 238 20.10 -6.28 -17.48
C ARG A 238 21.52 -6.03 -16.99
N ALA A 239 22.35 -5.33 -17.77
CA ALA A 239 23.73 -5.01 -17.38
C ALA A 239 23.81 -4.21 -16.06
N LEU A 240 22.90 -3.25 -15.87
CA LEU A 240 22.77 -2.54 -14.59
C LEU A 240 22.36 -3.49 -13.45
N LEU A 241 21.38 -4.37 -13.67
CA LEU A 241 20.92 -5.33 -12.66
C LEU A 241 22.02 -6.32 -12.26
N HIS A 242 22.85 -6.79 -13.21
CA HIS A 242 24.03 -7.61 -12.94
C HIS A 242 25.04 -6.87 -12.06
N SER A 243 25.44 -5.65 -12.44
CA SER A 243 26.38 -4.83 -11.65
C SER A 243 25.85 -4.47 -10.25
N LEU A 244 24.53 -4.29 -10.11
CA LEU A 244 23.88 -4.11 -8.81
C LEU A 244 23.97 -5.37 -7.93
N ILE A 245 23.79 -6.57 -8.51
CA ILE A 245 23.96 -7.85 -7.82
C ILE A 245 25.42 -8.12 -7.42
N GLU A 246 26.40 -7.75 -8.24
CA GLU A 246 27.81 -7.98 -7.92
C GLU A 246 28.36 -7.05 -6.84
N HIS A 247 27.81 -5.84 -6.69
CA HIS A 247 28.46 -4.77 -5.93
C HIS A 247 27.58 -4.08 -4.87
N ASN A 248 26.26 -4.30 -4.85
CA ASN A 248 25.32 -3.54 -4.02
C ASN A 248 24.34 -4.45 -3.23
N PRO A 249 24.78 -5.04 -2.10
CA PRO A 249 23.96 -5.94 -1.27
C PRO A 249 22.61 -5.39 -0.80
N ASP A 250 22.49 -4.08 -0.65
CA ASP A 250 21.23 -3.39 -0.32
C ASP A 250 20.18 -3.47 -1.44
N THR A 251 20.61 -3.72 -2.67
CA THR A 251 19.75 -3.76 -3.85
C THR A 251 19.34 -5.15 -4.31
N HIS A 252 19.99 -6.21 -3.81
CA HIS A 252 19.84 -7.59 -4.32
C HIS A 252 18.37 -7.98 -4.51
N VAL A 253 17.52 -7.83 -3.49
CA VAL A 253 16.09 -8.21 -3.58
C VAL A 253 15.36 -7.45 -4.70
N ALA A 254 15.60 -6.14 -4.84
CA ALA A 254 14.96 -5.34 -5.89
C ALA A 254 15.48 -5.72 -7.30
N ALA A 255 16.78 -6.03 -7.42
CA ALA A 255 17.38 -6.43 -8.69
C ALA A 255 16.92 -7.83 -9.13
N LEU A 256 16.80 -8.75 -8.17
CA LEU A 256 16.26 -10.09 -8.35
C LEU A 256 14.78 -10.05 -8.78
N GLU A 257 13.95 -9.25 -8.10
CA GLU A 257 12.55 -9.01 -8.48
C GLU A 257 12.43 -8.50 -9.94
N ALA A 258 13.30 -7.58 -10.36
CA ALA A 258 13.32 -7.05 -11.72
C ALA A 258 13.77 -8.10 -12.76
N LEU A 259 14.87 -8.84 -12.51
CA LEU A 259 15.34 -9.91 -13.40
C LEU A 259 14.29 -11.02 -13.55
N GLY A 260 13.57 -11.37 -12.47
CA GLY A 260 12.46 -12.33 -12.54
C GLY A 260 11.32 -11.84 -13.43
N GLY A 261 11.03 -10.53 -13.41
CA GLY A 261 10.06 -9.88 -14.30
C GLY A 261 10.49 -9.83 -15.78
N MET A 262 11.80 -9.83 -16.06
CA MET A 262 12.37 -9.86 -17.42
C MET A 262 12.39 -11.27 -18.06
N GLY A 263 12.09 -12.32 -17.29
CA GLY A 263 12.10 -13.70 -17.78
C GLY A 263 13.49 -14.30 -18.03
N PHE A 264 13.51 -15.54 -18.53
CA PHE A 264 14.72 -16.35 -18.65
C PHE A 264 15.79 -15.72 -19.56
N ASN A 265 17.03 -15.73 -19.08
CA ASN A 265 18.26 -15.44 -19.81
C ASN A 265 19.38 -16.19 -19.08
N GLU A 266 20.26 -16.86 -19.82
CA GLU A 266 21.25 -17.81 -19.30
C GLU A 266 22.25 -17.12 -18.34
N GLU A 267 22.92 -16.06 -18.79
CA GLU A 267 23.83 -15.24 -17.98
C GLU A 267 23.16 -14.69 -16.71
N SER A 268 21.93 -14.16 -16.84
CA SER A 268 21.16 -13.67 -15.69
C SER A 268 20.81 -14.80 -14.71
N TYR A 269 20.54 -16.01 -15.19
CA TYR A 269 20.25 -17.17 -14.35
C TYR A 269 21.50 -17.61 -13.59
N ASP A 270 22.66 -17.67 -14.26
CA ASP A 270 23.94 -18.07 -13.66
C ASP A 270 24.40 -17.08 -12.58
N ILE A 271 24.24 -15.77 -12.82
CA ILE A 271 24.53 -14.72 -11.82
C ILE A 271 23.63 -14.89 -10.57
N VAL A 272 22.34 -15.19 -10.76
CA VAL A 272 21.41 -15.42 -9.64
C VAL A 272 21.71 -16.72 -8.90
N ALA A 273 22.12 -17.78 -9.60
CA ALA A 273 22.55 -19.04 -9.01
C ALA A 273 23.84 -18.86 -8.20
N ALA A 274 24.83 -18.14 -8.74
CA ALA A 274 26.06 -17.80 -8.03
C ALA A 274 25.76 -17.00 -6.75
N LEU A 275 24.88 -15.98 -6.82
CA LEU A 275 24.44 -15.23 -5.65
C LEU A 275 23.73 -16.12 -4.62
N TYR A 276 22.88 -17.05 -5.05
CA TYR A 276 22.21 -18.00 -4.16
C TYR A 276 23.21 -18.86 -3.37
N HIS A 277 24.25 -19.38 -4.03
CA HIS A 277 25.27 -20.21 -3.39
C HIS A 277 26.24 -19.43 -2.49
N GLN A 278 26.53 -18.17 -2.83
CA GLN A 278 27.48 -17.32 -2.10
C GLN A 278 26.84 -16.51 -0.95
N SER A 279 25.52 -16.28 -0.99
CA SER A 279 24.85 -15.41 -0.01
C SER A 279 24.52 -16.13 1.29
N ASP A 280 25.02 -15.60 2.41
CA ASP A 280 24.59 -15.97 3.76
C ASP A 280 23.21 -15.41 4.14
N ASP A 281 22.72 -14.38 3.44
CA ASP A 281 21.47 -13.70 3.75
C ASP A 281 20.25 -14.49 3.23
N GLU A 282 19.43 -14.99 4.15
CA GLU A 282 18.25 -15.78 3.82
C GLU A 282 17.23 -15.00 2.97
N THR A 283 17.09 -13.69 3.17
CA THR A 283 16.20 -12.86 2.32
C THR A 283 16.67 -12.82 0.86
N THR A 284 17.97 -12.68 0.64
CA THR A 284 18.61 -12.74 -0.68
C THR A 284 18.49 -14.13 -1.29
N ARG A 285 18.77 -15.21 -0.54
CA ARG A 285 18.60 -16.58 -1.04
C ARG A 285 17.17 -16.91 -1.44
N GLN A 286 16.18 -16.50 -0.65
CA GLN A 286 14.77 -16.71 -0.97
C GLN A 286 14.34 -15.92 -2.21
N ALA A 287 14.79 -14.66 -2.34
CA ALA A 287 14.57 -13.87 -3.55
C ALA A 287 15.24 -14.51 -4.79
N ALA A 288 16.44 -15.07 -4.65
CA ALA A 288 17.16 -15.75 -5.72
C ALA A 288 16.45 -17.03 -6.18
N ILE A 289 15.98 -17.87 -5.24
CA ILE A 289 15.13 -19.04 -5.57
C ILE A 289 13.87 -18.60 -6.30
N GLN A 290 13.14 -17.59 -5.79
CA GLN A 290 11.92 -17.09 -6.42
C GLN A 290 12.19 -16.55 -7.84
N THR A 291 13.33 -15.88 -8.05
CA THR A 291 13.75 -15.33 -9.34
C THR A 291 14.10 -16.44 -10.33
N MET A 292 14.94 -17.41 -9.94
CA MET A 292 15.26 -18.58 -10.78
C MET A 292 14.02 -19.41 -11.11
N ALA A 293 13.10 -19.57 -10.16
CA ALA A 293 11.83 -20.27 -10.34
C ALA A 293 10.91 -19.52 -11.31
N ALA A 294 10.81 -18.18 -11.21
CA ALA A 294 10.07 -17.33 -12.14
C ALA A 294 10.67 -17.38 -13.56
N MET A 295 11.99 -17.29 -13.68
CA MET A 295 12.71 -17.45 -14.96
C MET A 295 12.42 -18.81 -15.60
N ARG A 296 12.51 -19.91 -14.84
CA ARG A 296 12.24 -21.28 -15.32
C ARG A 296 10.75 -21.64 -15.40
N GLN A 297 9.85 -20.77 -14.94
CA GLN A 297 8.39 -21.02 -14.82
C GLN A 297 8.05 -22.29 -14.02
N ILE A 298 8.78 -22.55 -12.95
CA ILE A 298 8.60 -23.69 -12.04
C ILE A 298 8.22 -23.25 -10.64
N ASP A 299 7.78 -24.20 -9.82
CA ASP A 299 7.47 -23.95 -8.42
C ASP A 299 8.76 -23.68 -7.60
N PRO A 300 8.81 -22.63 -6.75
CA PRO A 300 9.98 -22.31 -5.93
C PRO A 300 10.38 -23.40 -4.92
N GLU A 301 9.44 -24.16 -4.35
CA GLU A 301 9.74 -25.25 -3.43
C GLU A 301 10.36 -26.44 -4.19
N ALA A 302 9.87 -26.71 -5.42
CA ALA A 302 10.45 -27.72 -6.29
C ALA A 302 11.90 -27.37 -6.69
N LEU A 303 12.17 -26.11 -7.06
CA LEU A 303 13.53 -25.65 -7.35
C LEU A 303 14.43 -25.70 -6.11
N ALA A 304 13.94 -25.28 -4.94
CA ALA A 304 14.69 -25.40 -3.70
C ALA A 304 15.04 -26.87 -3.38
N ALA A 305 14.15 -27.82 -3.67
CA ALA A 305 14.43 -29.25 -3.50
C ALA A 305 15.44 -29.80 -4.53
N GLU A 306 15.46 -29.27 -5.75
CA GLU A 306 16.47 -29.58 -6.78
C GLU A 306 17.87 -29.12 -6.32
N LEU A 307 18.01 -27.84 -5.96
CA LEU A 307 19.27 -27.23 -5.53
C LEU A 307 19.83 -27.85 -4.24
N ASN A 308 18.98 -28.21 -3.29
CA ASN A 308 19.42 -28.86 -2.05
C ASN A 308 19.86 -30.32 -2.26
N ARG A 309 19.30 -31.07 -3.23
CA ARG A 309 19.78 -32.43 -3.55
C ARG A 309 21.16 -32.41 -4.20
N GLY A 310 21.38 -31.50 -5.16
CA GLY A 310 22.67 -31.35 -5.82
C GLY A 310 23.80 -31.05 -4.82
N LYS A 311 23.51 -30.34 -3.73
CA LYS A 311 24.49 -30.09 -2.67
C LYS A 311 24.90 -31.35 -1.89
N THR A 312 23.94 -32.20 -1.52
CA THR A 312 24.24 -33.47 -0.82
C THR A 312 25.02 -34.47 -1.66
N GLU A 313 24.78 -34.52 -2.98
CA GLU A 313 25.51 -35.43 -3.88
C GLU A 313 26.98 -35.02 -4.07
N VAL A 314 27.28 -33.71 -4.03
CA VAL A 314 28.65 -33.19 -4.08
C VAL A 314 29.40 -33.44 -2.76
N GLU A 315 28.77 -33.16 -1.61
CA GLU A 315 29.35 -33.42 -0.28
C GLU A 315 29.66 -34.92 -0.06
N GLU A 316 28.79 -35.83 -0.51
CA GLU A 316 29.08 -37.29 -0.47
C GLU A 316 30.25 -37.70 -1.40
N SER A 317 30.45 -37.01 -2.53
CA SER A 317 31.56 -37.30 -3.44
C SER A 317 32.93 -36.86 -2.89
N GLU A 318 33.01 -35.70 -2.23
CA GLU A 318 34.25 -35.20 -1.62
C GLU A 318 34.68 -36.03 -0.40
N GLU A 319 33.74 -36.42 0.48
CA GLU A 319 34.04 -37.37 1.58
C GLU A 319 34.50 -38.74 1.06
N THR A 320 34.01 -39.16 -0.11
CA THR A 320 34.41 -40.44 -0.71
C THR A 320 35.86 -40.40 -1.21
N GLU A 321 36.26 -39.32 -1.89
CA GLU A 321 37.62 -39.17 -2.45
C GLU A 321 38.70 -39.04 -1.35
N GLU A 322 38.47 -38.23 -0.31
CA GLU A 322 39.43 -38.10 0.82
C GLU A 322 39.58 -39.44 1.57
N SER A 323 38.51 -40.25 1.63
CA SER A 323 38.55 -41.60 2.22
C SER A 323 39.31 -42.66 1.41
N THR A 324 39.63 -42.38 0.14
CA THR A 324 40.38 -43.30 -0.74
C THR A 324 41.89 -43.10 -0.67
N GLU A 325 42.38 -41.87 -0.55
CA GLU A 325 43.84 -41.64 -0.48
C GLU A 325 44.44 -42.11 0.86
N GLU A 326 43.73 -41.96 1.99
CA GLU A 326 44.23 -42.43 3.30
C GLU A 326 44.32 -43.97 3.43
N LYS A 327 43.76 -44.74 2.50
CA LYS A 327 43.72 -46.23 2.56
C LYS A 327 44.86 -46.94 1.85
N ILE A 328 45.74 -46.24 1.11
CA ILE A 328 46.78 -46.89 0.26
C ILE A 328 48.21 -46.85 0.87
N VAL A 329 48.40 -46.46 2.14
CA VAL A 329 49.71 -46.61 2.81
C VAL A 329 49.61 -47.13 4.26
N LYS A 330 49.27 -48.42 4.44
CA LYS A 330 49.46 -49.14 5.73
C LYS A 330 49.45 -50.66 5.62
N ARG A 331 50.53 -51.25 5.07
CA ARG A 331 50.96 -52.65 5.32
C ARG A 331 52.35 -52.94 4.73
N VAL A 332 53.42 -52.62 5.46
CA VAL A 332 54.67 -53.42 5.53
C VAL A 332 55.33 -53.16 6.91
N ASP A 333 55.43 -54.24 7.68
CA ASP A 333 56.39 -54.61 8.73
C ASP A 333 56.83 -53.74 9.91
N ARG A 334 56.90 -54.46 11.05
CA ARG A 334 57.69 -54.17 12.25
C ARG A 334 59.18 -54.24 11.90
N ASP A 335 60.04 -53.41 12.52
CA ASP A 335 60.69 -53.83 13.77
C ASP A 335 61.59 -52.75 14.44
N GLN A 336 61.67 -52.84 15.77
CA GLN A 336 62.84 -52.54 16.63
C GLN A 336 63.39 -51.09 16.87
N ARG A 337 63.60 -50.84 18.19
CA ARG A 337 64.57 -49.92 18.84
C ARG A 337 64.31 -48.41 18.71
N SER A 338 63.69 -47.74 19.70
CA SER A 338 64.19 -47.38 21.04
C SER A 338 65.21 -46.23 21.09
N LEU A 339 64.81 -45.10 21.67
CA LEU A 339 65.62 -44.34 22.64
C LEU A 339 64.71 -43.45 23.51
N LYS A 340 65.10 -43.27 24.77
CA LYS A 340 64.42 -42.43 25.78
C LYS A 340 65.08 -41.04 25.82
N ASP A 341 64.59 -40.23 26.76
CA ASP A 341 65.20 -39.01 27.33
C ASP A 341 64.82 -37.70 26.60
N ALA A 342 64.50 -36.58 27.29
CA ALA A 342 64.19 -36.38 28.72
C ALA A 342 63.41 -35.05 28.93
N TYR A 343 62.75 -34.90 30.08
CA TYR A 343 62.16 -33.64 30.55
C TYR A 343 63.19 -32.80 31.34
N ARG A 344 63.43 -31.54 30.92
CA ARG A 344 63.95 -30.34 31.66
C ARG A 344 64.56 -29.37 30.63
N ASP A 345 64.60 -28.04 30.79
CA ASP A 345 64.40 -27.18 31.96
C ASP A 345 63.85 -25.79 31.52
N PRO A 346 63.02 -25.07 32.32
CA PRO A 346 62.60 -23.71 31.99
C PRO A 346 63.41 -22.66 32.77
N ARG A 347 64.11 -21.71 32.08
CA ARG A 347 64.41 -20.33 32.56
C ARG A 347 65.33 -19.52 31.61
N ARG A 348 65.18 -18.18 31.70
CA ARG A 348 65.98 -17.08 31.09
C ARG A 348 65.71 -16.84 29.60
N LEU A 349 65.51 -15.60 29.11
CA LEU A 349 65.87 -14.29 29.70
C LEU A 349 64.68 -13.39 30.10
N THR A 350 64.94 -12.59 31.15
CA THR A 350 64.31 -11.31 31.55
C THR A 350 65.44 -10.48 32.23
N ASP A 351 65.45 -9.15 32.39
CA ASP A 351 64.55 -8.02 32.07
C ASP A 351 65.42 -6.78 31.68
N ILE A 352 64.91 -5.82 30.90
CA ILE A 352 65.31 -4.40 31.04
C ILE A 352 64.05 -3.50 31.07
N VAL A 353 64.13 -2.47 31.91
CA VAL A 353 63.03 -1.68 32.45
C VAL A 353 62.67 -0.45 31.58
N LYS A 354 61.38 -0.08 31.65
CA LYS A 354 60.75 1.22 31.37
C LYS A 354 61.70 2.43 31.19
N ASP A 355 61.39 3.31 30.24
CA ASP A 355 60.93 4.65 30.64
C ASP A 355 60.18 5.49 29.58
N ASN A 356 59.18 6.23 30.08
CA ASN A 356 58.72 7.58 29.71
C ASN A 356 58.40 8.04 28.25
N ASN A 357 57.07 8.09 27.98
CA ASN A 357 56.27 9.31 27.71
C ASN A 357 56.19 10.02 26.32
N ARG A 358 54.92 10.34 25.93
CA ARG A 358 54.44 11.40 24.97
C ARG A 358 54.65 11.10 23.45
N GLN A 359 53.70 11.27 22.51
CA GLN A 359 52.37 11.96 22.39
C GLN A 359 51.31 11.00 21.74
N LYS A 360 50.01 10.95 22.12
CA LYS A 360 48.84 11.78 21.67
C LYS A 360 48.56 11.69 20.13
N GLN A 361 47.38 11.37 19.56
CA GLN A 361 45.95 11.39 19.98
C GLN A 361 45.09 10.30 19.28
N ILE A 362 44.15 9.62 19.97
CA ILE A 362 42.65 9.73 19.94
C ILE A 362 41.90 9.23 18.67
N VAL A 363 41.18 8.10 18.81
CA VAL A 363 39.71 7.99 18.59
C VAL A 363 39.14 7.17 19.76
N LYS A 364 37.95 7.51 20.27
CA LYS A 364 37.27 6.78 21.35
C LYS A 364 36.32 5.72 20.77
N GLU A 365 36.32 4.52 21.33
CA GLU A 365 35.14 3.68 21.35
C GLU A 365 34.15 4.21 22.40
N GLU A 366 32.98 4.69 21.98
CA GLU A 366 31.89 5.00 22.91
C GLU A 366 31.08 3.74 23.21
N LYS A 367 31.17 3.28 24.46
CA LYS A 367 30.31 2.19 24.96
C LYS A 367 28.85 2.68 24.95
N PRO A 368 27.90 1.93 24.35
CA PRO A 368 26.51 2.34 24.35
C PRO A 368 25.93 2.37 25.76
N VAL A 369 25.26 3.47 26.10
CA VAL A 369 24.66 3.70 27.42
C VAL A 369 23.41 2.83 27.58
N ALA A 370 23.44 1.93 28.56
CA ALA A 370 22.33 1.00 28.82
C ALA A 370 21.10 1.69 29.41
N ILE A 371 20.09 1.97 28.57
CA ILE A 371 18.76 2.40 29.02
C ILE A 371 17.99 1.17 29.49
N LYS A 372 18.00 0.88 30.81
CA LYS A 372 17.25 -0.24 31.41
C LYS A 372 15.72 -0.04 31.36
N LYS A 373 15.11 -0.14 30.18
CA LYS A 373 13.66 -0.34 30.03
C LYS A 373 13.30 -1.71 30.59
N LYS A 374 12.35 -1.77 31.52
CA LYS A 374 11.93 -3.03 32.18
C LYS A 374 11.19 -3.92 31.16
N ALA A 375 11.89 -4.92 30.61
CA ALA A 375 11.35 -5.90 29.68
C ALA A 375 10.09 -6.58 30.26
N LEU A 376 9.11 -6.84 29.39
CA LEU A 376 7.87 -7.52 29.77
C LEU A 376 7.97 -9.04 29.65
N TYR A 377 8.79 -9.52 28.71
CA TYR A 377 9.10 -10.93 28.48
C TYR A 377 10.61 -11.16 28.65
N ARG A 378 10.97 -12.34 29.14
CA ARG A 378 12.35 -12.82 29.06
C ARG A 378 12.66 -13.17 27.61
N LEU A 379 13.71 -12.58 27.07
CA LEU A 379 14.27 -12.98 25.78
C LEU A 379 14.98 -14.34 25.94
N ASP A 380 14.50 -15.34 25.21
CA ASP A 380 15.08 -16.68 25.13
C ASP A 380 15.02 -17.12 23.66
N GLU A 381 16.16 -17.03 23.00
CA GLU A 381 16.32 -17.33 21.57
C GLU A 381 16.79 -18.78 21.34
N SER A 382 16.74 -19.62 22.39
CA SER A 382 17.12 -21.03 22.26
C SER A 382 16.15 -21.79 21.36
N ALA A 383 16.67 -22.70 20.54
CA ALA A 383 15.85 -23.60 19.72
C ALA A 383 14.86 -24.45 20.54
N ALA A 384 15.07 -24.59 21.86
CA ALA A 384 14.12 -25.24 22.77
C ALA A 384 12.94 -24.32 23.12
N ALA A 385 13.18 -23.04 23.42
CA ALA A 385 12.16 -22.03 23.64
C ALA A 385 11.28 -21.84 22.40
N SER A 386 11.90 -21.61 21.24
CA SER A 386 11.21 -21.42 19.96
C SER A 386 10.31 -22.60 19.58
N ARG A 387 10.81 -23.85 19.72
CA ARG A 387 10.00 -25.07 19.48
C ARG A 387 8.82 -25.21 20.44
N ARG A 388 9.00 -24.90 21.72
CA ARG A 388 7.90 -24.92 22.72
C ARG A 388 6.83 -23.88 22.41
N TYR A 389 7.25 -22.68 22.00
CA TYR A 389 6.34 -21.59 21.65
C TYR A 389 5.55 -21.90 20.37
N ALA A 390 6.22 -22.33 19.30
CA ALA A 390 5.57 -22.75 18.05
C ALA A 390 4.54 -23.86 18.29
N ALA A 391 4.90 -24.93 19.03
CA ALA A 391 3.98 -26.01 19.35
C ALA A 391 2.78 -25.56 20.21
N ARG A 392 2.93 -24.50 21.03
CA ARG A 392 1.83 -23.90 21.79
C ARG A 392 0.91 -23.08 20.89
N LEU A 393 1.47 -22.21 20.05
CA LEU A 393 0.73 -21.45 19.06
C LEU A 393 -0.07 -22.38 18.14
N ASP A 394 0.52 -23.45 17.64
CA ASP A 394 -0.15 -24.38 16.71
C ASP A 394 -1.39 -25.02 17.34
N ARG A 395 -1.28 -25.53 18.57
CA ARG A 395 -2.43 -26.07 19.31
C ARG A 395 -3.48 -25.00 19.58
N SER A 396 -3.10 -23.74 19.75
CA SER A 396 -4.04 -22.64 19.99
C SER A 396 -4.72 -22.16 18.70
N PHE A 397 -3.98 -22.04 17.61
CA PHE A 397 -4.50 -21.65 16.29
C PHE A 397 -5.42 -22.73 15.73
N GLN A 398 -5.09 -24.02 15.87
CA GLN A 398 -6.00 -25.12 15.53
C GLN A 398 -7.32 -25.05 16.32
N ARG A 399 -7.27 -24.73 17.62
CA ARG A 399 -8.49 -24.56 18.46
C ARG A 399 -9.30 -23.30 18.12
N LEU A 400 -8.67 -22.22 17.66
CA LEU A 400 -9.34 -20.95 17.36
C LEU A 400 -9.88 -20.88 15.92
N PHE A 401 -9.20 -21.50 14.95
CA PHE A 401 -9.43 -21.30 13.52
C PHE A 401 -9.70 -22.60 12.74
N GLY A 402 -9.45 -23.78 13.34
CA GLY A 402 -9.65 -25.07 12.68
C GLY A 402 -8.86 -25.17 11.38
N LYS A 403 -9.57 -25.28 10.24
CA LYS A 403 -8.97 -25.37 8.91
C LYS A 403 -8.21 -24.11 8.49
N ASP A 404 -8.63 -22.93 8.95
CA ASP A 404 -7.99 -21.64 8.61
C ASP A 404 -6.68 -21.40 9.40
N ALA A 405 -6.31 -22.29 10.33
CA ALA A 405 -5.19 -22.08 11.25
C ALA A 405 -3.84 -21.86 10.55
N GLY A 406 -3.59 -22.55 9.44
CA GLY A 406 -2.35 -22.39 8.65
C GLY A 406 -2.25 -21.01 8.00
N ASP A 407 -3.29 -20.58 7.29
CA ASP A 407 -3.38 -19.27 6.62
C ASP A 407 -3.21 -18.11 7.62
N VAL A 408 -3.93 -18.15 8.75
CA VAL A 408 -3.84 -17.12 9.79
C VAL A 408 -2.44 -17.08 10.41
N ARG A 409 -1.81 -18.24 10.64
CA ARG A 409 -0.43 -18.30 11.18
C ARG A 409 0.59 -17.76 10.17
N LEU A 410 0.45 -18.09 8.90
CA LEU A 410 1.33 -17.64 7.82
C LEU A 410 1.24 -16.12 7.62
N LYS A 411 0.03 -15.57 7.56
CA LYS A 411 -0.19 -14.12 7.44
C LYS A 411 0.41 -13.32 8.58
N ILE A 412 0.26 -13.79 9.82
CA ILE A 412 0.87 -13.15 10.99
C ILE A 412 2.39 -13.29 10.96
N HIS A 413 2.92 -14.46 10.61
CA HIS A 413 4.37 -14.67 10.47
C HIS A 413 4.96 -13.70 9.44
N ASN A 414 4.41 -13.68 8.23
CA ASN A 414 4.89 -12.84 7.13
C ASN A 414 4.76 -11.35 7.47
N GLY A 415 3.65 -10.92 8.08
CA GLY A 415 3.49 -9.53 8.54
C GLY A 415 4.60 -9.09 9.52
N LEU A 416 4.98 -9.94 10.49
CA LEU A 416 6.11 -9.66 11.38
C LEU A 416 7.44 -9.52 10.61
N LEU A 417 7.69 -10.35 9.60
CA LEU A 417 8.87 -10.25 8.74
C LEU A 417 8.88 -8.95 7.92
N THR A 418 7.75 -8.60 7.27
CA THR A 418 7.60 -7.35 6.51
C THR A 418 7.86 -6.11 7.40
N TYR A 419 7.42 -6.14 8.66
CA TYR A 419 7.66 -5.05 9.61
C TYR A 419 9.09 -4.99 10.18
N ALA A 420 9.93 -5.99 9.94
CA ALA A 420 11.36 -5.90 10.28
C ALA A 420 12.11 -4.92 9.35
N GLY A 421 11.78 -4.92 8.05
CA GLY A 421 12.43 -4.10 7.03
C GLY A 421 11.68 -2.82 6.62
N SER A 422 10.40 -2.68 6.97
CA SER A 422 9.59 -1.51 6.61
C SER A 422 9.82 -0.31 7.54
N ASN A 423 9.79 0.90 6.97
CA ASN A 423 9.81 2.17 7.70
C ASN A 423 8.41 2.80 7.86
N SER A 424 7.33 2.07 7.54
CA SER A 424 5.96 2.56 7.66
C SER A 424 5.54 2.84 9.12
N ASN A 425 4.51 3.67 9.32
CA ASN A 425 3.93 3.92 10.65
C ASN A 425 3.50 2.62 11.39
N ASN A 426 3.01 1.63 10.63
CA ASN A 426 2.64 0.31 11.15
C ASN A 426 3.89 -0.48 11.55
N ALA A 427 4.94 -0.48 10.73
CA ALA A 427 6.22 -1.10 11.07
C ALA A 427 6.84 -0.48 12.33
N ALA A 428 6.84 0.85 12.43
CA ALA A 428 7.31 1.57 13.60
C ALA A 428 6.51 1.21 14.88
N PHE A 429 5.19 0.98 14.77
CA PHE A 429 4.38 0.48 15.88
C PHE A 429 4.79 -0.94 16.30
N ILE A 430 4.99 -1.85 15.34
CA ILE A 430 5.34 -3.25 15.58
C ILE A 430 6.76 -3.39 16.14
N GLN A 431 7.74 -2.64 15.60
CA GLN A 431 9.09 -2.51 16.15
C GLN A 431 9.07 -1.99 17.59
N ARG A 432 8.32 -0.91 17.89
CA ARG A 432 8.12 -0.43 19.28
C ARG A 432 7.48 -1.47 20.18
N SER A 433 6.63 -2.34 19.66
CA SER A 433 6.01 -3.44 20.43
C SER A 433 7.06 -4.44 20.89
N TYR A 434 8.05 -4.76 20.05
CA TYR A 434 9.18 -5.62 20.39
C TYR A 434 10.18 -4.92 21.34
N GLN A 435 10.50 -3.64 21.13
CA GLN A 435 11.34 -2.85 22.04
C GLN A 435 10.77 -2.84 23.47
N LYS A 436 9.47 -2.57 23.62
CA LYS A 436 8.76 -2.61 24.91
C LYS A 436 8.59 -4.02 25.46
N GLY A 437 8.36 -5.01 24.60
CA GLY A 437 8.16 -6.41 24.97
C GLY A 437 9.42 -7.05 25.55
N PHE A 438 10.55 -6.93 24.84
CA PHE A 438 11.81 -7.59 25.18
C PHE A 438 12.82 -6.68 25.89
N GLY A 439 12.56 -5.37 25.99
CA GLY A 439 13.47 -4.40 26.62
C GLY A 439 14.74 -4.16 25.79
N VAL A 440 14.61 -4.18 24.46
CA VAL A 440 15.72 -4.06 23.50
C VAL A 440 15.68 -2.73 22.75
N GLU A 441 16.82 -2.31 22.20
CA GLU A 441 16.91 -1.12 21.36
C GLU A 441 16.38 -1.35 19.93
N ALA A 442 16.29 -0.27 19.16
CA ALA A 442 15.55 -0.25 17.90
C ALA A 442 16.03 -1.29 16.87
N ASP A 443 17.33 -1.39 16.63
CA ASP A 443 17.85 -2.30 15.61
C ASP A 443 17.73 -3.76 16.04
N ARG A 444 17.99 -4.07 17.32
CA ARG A 444 17.72 -5.39 17.89
C ARG A 444 16.23 -5.77 17.80
N SER A 445 15.31 -4.80 17.87
CA SER A 445 13.88 -5.07 17.68
C SER A 445 13.53 -5.50 16.24
N LYS A 446 14.25 -4.99 15.23
CA LYS A 446 14.11 -5.41 13.82
C LYS A 446 14.68 -6.82 13.62
N GLU A 447 15.84 -7.12 14.20
CA GLU A 447 16.44 -8.47 14.17
C GLU A 447 15.52 -9.53 14.79
N LEU A 448 14.92 -9.22 15.95
CA LEU A 448 13.95 -10.10 16.59
C LEU A 448 12.66 -10.27 15.74
N LEU A 449 12.24 -9.24 15.00
CA LEU A 449 11.09 -9.34 14.08
C LEU A 449 11.37 -10.28 12.90
N LYS A 450 12.62 -10.37 12.40
CA LYS A 450 13.02 -11.34 11.35
C LYS A 450 12.83 -12.81 11.77
N GLN A 451 12.66 -13.10 13.07
CA GLN A 451 12.33 -14.44 13.55
C GLN A 451 10.82 -14.75 13.46
N GLY A 452 9.98 -13.73 13.29
CA GLY A 452 8.52 -13.84 13.22
C GLY A 452 7.94 -14.63 14.40
N LEU A 453 6.96 -15.48 14.10
CA LEU A 453 6.36 -16.41 15.09
C LEU A 453 7.29 -17.52 15.62
N ARG A 454 8.55 -17.61 15.18
CA ARG A 454 9.53 -18.56 15.75
C ARG A 454 10.07 -18.05 17.09
N LEU A 455 10.18 -16.73 17.29
CA LEU A 455 10.61 -16.14 18.55
C LEU A 455 9.54 -16.28 19.64
N GLN A 456 9.95 -16.73 20.83
CA GLN A 456 9.06 -16.82 21.99
C GLN A 456 8.44 -15.46 22.34
N HIS A 457 7.12 -15.41 22.57
CA HIS A 457 6.34 -14.20 22.88
C HIS A 457 6.26 -13.13 21.78
N SER A 458 6.68 -13.44 20.54
CA SER A 458 6.55 -12.55 19.37
C SER A 458 5.14 -11.95 19.21
N LEU A 459 4.11 -12.81 19.13
CA LEU A 459 2.71 -12.37 19.00
C LEU A 459 2.19 -11.72 20.30
N ASP A 460 2.62 -12.22 21.45
CA ASP A 460 2.22 -11.67 22.76
C ASP A 460 2.69 -10.22 22.93
N ALA A 461 3.91 -9.88 22.48
CA ALA A 461 4.46 -8.52 22.52
C ALA A 461 3.63 -7.55 21.69
N VAL A 462 3.19 -7.95 20.49
CA VAL A 462 2.33 -7.12 19.63
C VAL A 462 0.94 -6.94 20.23
N ILE A 463 0.23 -8.01 20.60
CA ILE A 463 -1.13 -7.88 21.15
C ILE A 463 -1.11 -7.11 22.48
N THR A 464 -0.07 -7.26 23.29
CA THR A 464 0.07 -6.48 24.54
C THR A 464 0.30 -5.00 24.28
N ASN A 465 1.05 -4.62 23.25
CA ASN A 465 1.19 -3.20 22.90
C ASN A 465 -0.10 -2.63 22.29
N ILE A 466 -0.80 -3.39 21.44
CA ILE A 466 -2.12 -3.00 20.90
C ILE A 466 -3.14 -2.78 22.02
N THR A 467 -3.20 -3.67 23.02
CA THR A 467 -4.14 -3.51 24.15
C THR A 467 -3.79 -2.38 25.12
N ARG A 468 -2.56 -1.85 25.07
CA ARG A 468 -2.14 -0.67 25.85
C ARG A 468 -2.34 0.65 25.09
N GLU A 469 -2.08 0.67 23.80
CA GLU A 469 -2.13 1.88 22.97
C GLU A 469 -3.55 2.20 22.49
N TYR A 470 -4.39 1.19 22.21
CA TYR A 470 -5.77 1.38 21.78
C TYR A 470 -6.75 1.07 22.91
N ALA A 471 -7.44 2.09 23.44
CA ALA A 471 -8.34 1.93 24.58
C ALA A 471 -9.61 1.11 24.29
N ARG A 472 -10.16 1.17 23.07
CA ARG A 472 -11.42 0.51 22.70
C ARG A 472 -11.18 -0.84 22.02
N ARG A 473 -12.03 -1.84 22.31
CA ARG A 473 -11.95 -3.21 21.76
C ARG A 473 -12.05 -3.24 20.24
N ASP A 474 -12.90 -2.41 19.64
CA ASP A 474 -13.09 -2.34 18.19
C ASP A 474 -11.84 -1.79 17.47
N LEU A 475 -11.15 -0.81 18.06
CA LEU A 475 -9.86 -0.31 17.56
C LEU A 475 -8.74 -1.36 17.70
N GLN A 476 -8.70 -2.11 18.81
CA GLN A 476 -7.74 -3.22 19.00
C GLN A 476 -7.93 -4.30 17.93
N VAL A 477 -9.19 -4.64 17.61
CA VAL A 477 -9.56 -5.60 16.56
C VAL A 477 -9.21 -5.07 15.17
N TYR A 478 -9.49 -3.80 14.89
CA TYR A 478 -9.13 -3.16 13.62
C TYR A 478 -7.61 -3.15 13.40
N ALA A 479 -6.83 -2.77 14.42
CA ALA A 479 -5.37 -2.79 14.36
C ALA A 479 -4.82 -4.20 14.08
N LEU A 480 -5.31 -5.24 14.80
CA LEU A 480 -4.92 -6.64 14.55
C LEU A 480 -5.29 -7.13 13.15
N SER A 481 -6.48 -6.76 12.65
CA SER A 481 -6.95 -7.11 11.31
C SER A 481 -6.11 -6.42 10.22
N SER A 482 -5.78 -5.14 10.41
CA SER A 482 -4.98 -4.34 9.48
C SER A 482 -3.51 -4.76 9.45
N PHE A 483 -2.86 -4.94 10.61
CA PHE A 483 -1.43 -5.27 10.67
C PHE A 483 -1.10 -6.65 10.08
N PHE A 484 -2.02 -7.60 10.12
CA PHE A 484 -1.77 -8.97 9.67
C PHE A 484 -2.63 -9.39 8.47
N ALA A 485 -3.41 -8.48 7.87
CA ALA A 485 -4.35 -8.78 6.78
C ALA A 485 -5.28 -9.99 7.07
N ILE A 486 -5.68 -10.15 8.34
CA ILE A 486 -6.58 -11.23 8.79
C ILE A 486 -8.02 -10.72 8.93
N LYS A 487 -9.00 -11.60 8.79
CA LYS A 487 -10.43 -11.25 8.89
C LYS A 487 -10.74 -10.74 10.30
N ARG A 488 -11.66 -9.76 10.41
CA ARG A 488 -12.09 -9.17 11.71
C ARG A 488 -12.41 -10.21 12.79
N LYS A 489 -13.15 -11.27 12.44
CA LYS A 489 -13.50 -12.40 13.33
C LYS A 489 -12.28 -13.19 13.82
N GLN A 490 -11.23 -13.29 13.01
CA GLN A 490 -9.97 -13.95 13.39
C GLN A 490 -9.19 -13.06 14.39
N ALA A 491 -9.15 -11.74 14.16
CA ALA A 491 -8.57 -10.76 15.08
C ALA A 491 -9.29 -10.72 16.45
N GLU A 492 -10.63 -10.79 16.46
CA GLU A 492 -11.44 -10.90 17.68
C GLU A 492 -11.09 -12.15 18.50
N ALA A 493 -10.94 -13.31 17.84
CA ALA A 493 -10.57 -14.57 18.49
C ALA A 493 -9.13 -14.55 19.06
N LEU A 494 -8.16 -13.93 18.37
CA LEU A 494 -6.81 -13.73 18.91
C LEU A 494 -6.80 -12.84 20.15
N LEU A 495 -7.55 -11.73 20.12
CA LEU A 495 -7.63 -10.78 21.21
C LEU A 495 -8.24 -11.42 22.47
N ASP A 496 -9.31 -12.20 22.30
CA ASP A 496 -9.95 -12.92 23.40
C ASP A 496 -9.06 -14.07 23.93
N ALA A 497 -8.33 -14.77 23.06
CA ALA A 497 -7.36 -15.80 23.46
C ALA A 497 -6.19 -15.21 24.27
N HIS A 498 -5.64 -14.07 23.85
CA HIS A 498 -4.57 -13.37 24.58
C HIS A 498 -5.04 -12.93 25.97
N ARG A 499 -6.24 -12.33 26.07
CA ARG A 499 -6.84 -11.93 27.36
C ARG A 499 -7.06 -13.13 28.32
N ARG A 500 -7.33 -14.31 27.77
CA ARG A 500 -7.44 -15.59 28.52
C ARG A 500 -6.10 -16.29 28.77
N ARG A 501 -4.97 -15.70 28.36
CA ARG A 501 -3.61 -16.29 28.38
C ARG A 501 -3.55 -17.67 27.69
N ALA A 502 -4.26 -17.80 26.57
CA ALA A 502 -4.39 -19.04 25.81
C ALA A 502 -3.52 -19.09 24.54
N LEU A 503 -2.69 -18.07 24.29
CA LEU A 503 -1.67 -18.03 23.23
C LEU A 503 -0.31 -18.50 23.75
#